data_AF-A0A3Q2VFV1-F1
#
_entry.id   AF-A0A3Q2VFV1-F1
#
_cell.length_a   1.000
_cell.length_b   1.000
_cell.length_c   1.000
_cell.angle_alpha   90.00
_cell.angle_beta   90.00
_cell.angle_gamma   90.00
#
_symmetry.space_group_name_H-M   'P 1'
#
loop_
_entity.id
_entity.type
_entity.pdbx_description
1 polymer ?
#
loop_
_entity_poly.entity_id
_entity_poly.type
_entity_poly.pdbx_seq_one_letter_code
_entity_poly.pdbx_strand_id
1 'polypeptide(L)'
;AFGCDDSLIKEVHHFRILGDEQYGRYLQYGAEECLLTTGGMMCPSPGCGAGLLPPDGSRKVECDRRLGCGFVFCRLCRGEYHEGLCQAVTAPPTGEAAQVSWPVTEVVGR
;
A
#
# COMPACT_ATOMS: atom_id res chain seq x y z
N ALA A 1 -9.73 16.20 12.60
CA ALA A 1 -10.32 16.22 11.26
C ALA A 1 -11.79 16.60 11.40
N PHE A 2 -12.30 17.52 10.59
CA PHE A 2 -13.71 17.92 10.59
C PHE A 2 -14.45 17.06 9.56
N GLY A 3 -15.01 15.93 10.01
CA GLY A 3 -15.92 15.08 9.25
C GLY A 3 -17.18 14.86 10.07
N CYS A 4 -18.32 14.69 9.42
CA CYS A 4 -19.54 14.27 10.12
C CYS A 4 -19.43 12.78 10.48
N ASP A 5 -19.97 12.40 11.63
CA ASP A 5 -20.05 10.98 12.02
C ASP A 5 -20.97 10.21 11.06
N ASP A 6 -20.66 8.92 10.84
CA ASP A 6 -21.42 7.98 10.01
C ASP A 6 -21.72 8.46 8.56
N SER A 7 -20.91 9.37 8.03
CA SER A 7 -21.11 10.00 6.71
C SER A 7 -20.31 9.35 5.58
N LEU A 8 -19.92 8.08 5.69
CA LEU A 8 -19.18 7.39 4.64
C LEU A 8 -20.04 7.22 3.37
N ILE A 9 -19.43 7.45 2.21
CA ILE A 9 -20.05 7.16 0.91
C ILE A 9 -20.25 5.65 0.80
N LYS A 10 -21.50 5.20 0.75
CA LYS A 10 -21.86 3.77 0.81
C LYS A 10 -21.73 3.05 -0.54
N GLU A 11 -21.66 3.81 -1.63
CA GLU A 11 -21.70 3.29 -2.99
C GLU A 11 -20.38 3.70 -3.68
N VAL A 12 -19.58 2.71 -4.06
CA VAL A 12 -18.19 2.90 -4.52
C VAL A 12 -18.08 3.48 -5.94
N HIS A 13 -19.10 3.33 -6.78
CA HIS A 13 -19.12 3.86 -8.15
C HIS A 13 -19.14 5.39 -8.18
N HIS A 14 -19.49 6.07 -7.08
CA HIS A 14 -19.36 7.53 -6.97
C HIS A 14 -17.93 7.99 -7.24
N PHE A 15 -16.92 7.21 -6.86
CA PHE A 15 -15.51 7.54 -7.09
C PHE A 15 -15.07 7.40 -8.56
N ARG A 16 -15.90 6.84 -9.46
CA ARG A 16 -15.60 6.84 -10.90
C ARG A 16 -15.54 8.24 -11.50
N ILE A 17 -16.14 9.24 -10.85
CA ILE A 17 -16.03 10.65 -11.26
C ILE A 17 -14.58 11.15 -11.27
N LEU A 18 -13.68 10.49 -10.54
CA LEU A 18 -12.24 10.82 -10.51
C LEU A 18 -11.50 10.43 -11.80
N GLY A 19 -12.14 9.69 -12.70
CA GLY A 19 -11.51 9.14 -13.91
C GLY A 19 -10.77 7.82 -13.67
N ASP A 20 -10.48 7.11 -14.75
CA ASP A 20 -10.02 5.71 -14.69
C ASP A 20 -8.71 5.51 -13.91
N GLU A 21 -7.74 6.41 -14.07
CA GLU A 21 -6.45 6.30 -13.38
C GLU A 21 -6.63 6.42 -11.86
N GLN A 22 -7.36 7.44 -11.40
CA GLN A 22 -7.54 7.68 -9.97
C GLN A 22 -8.51 6.66 -9.35
N TYR A 23 -9.54 6.23 -10.09
CA TYR A 23 -10.41 5.16 -9.65
C TYR A 23 -9.66 3.82 -9.54
N GLY A 24 -8.74 3.54 -10.47
CA GLY A 24 -7.85 2.39 -10.38
C GLY A 24 -6.99 2.40 -9.11
N ARG A 25 -6.38 3.56 -8.79
CA ARG A 25 -5.62 3.74 -7.53
C ARG A 25 -6.50 3.59 -6.29
N TYR A 26 -7.72 4.13 -6.31
CA TYR A 26 -8.70 3.96 -5.23
C TYR A 26 -9.02 2.48 -4.97
N LEU A 27 -9.26 1.70 -6.04
CA LEU A 27 -9.54 0.28 -5.92
C LEU A 27 -8.33 -0.50 -5.39
N GLN A 28 -7.13 -0.18 -5.88
CA GLN A 28 -5.90 -0.79 -5.40
C GLN A 28 -5.70 -0.51 -3.91
N TYR A 29 -5.84 0.75 -3.49
CA TYR A 29 -5.73 1.14 -2.09
C TYR A 29 -6.75 0.39 -1.21
N GLY A 30 -8.01 0.31 -1.64
CA GLY A 30 -9.05 -0.43 -0.92
C GLY A 30 -8.71 -1.92 -0.76
N ALA A 31 -8.13 -2.55 -1.78
CA ALA A 31 -7.70 -3.94 -1.71
C ALA A 31 -6.50 -4.14 -0.77
N GLU A 32 -5.51 -3.23 -0.83
CA GLU A 32 -4.32 -3.26 0.02
C GLU A 32 -4.67 -3.07 1.50
N GLU A 33 -5.51 -2.07 1.82
CA GLU A 33 -5.95 -1.82 3.20
C GLU A 33 -6.81 -2.96 3.75
N CYS A 34 -7.69 -3.54 2.92
CA CYS A 34 -8.49 -4.71 3.31
C CYS A 34 -7.58 -5.90 3.68
N LEU A 35 -6.55 -6.15 2.86
CA LEU A 35 -5.58 -7.20 3.12
C LEU A 35 -4.83 -6.96 4.44
N LEU A 36 -4.31 -5.74 4.64
CA LEU A 36 -3.56 -5.37 5.84
C LEU A 36 -4.44 -5.47 7.11
N THR A 37 -5.68 -5.01 7.04
CA THR A 37 -6.65 -5.10 8.14
C THR A 37 -6.98 -6.55 8.51
N THR A 38 -6.95 -7.45 7.53
CA THR A 38 -7.18 -8.89 7.75
C THR A 38 -5.92 -9.63 8.25
N GLY A 39 -4.81 -8.91 8.48
CA GLY A 39 -3.54 -9.50 8.96
C GLY A 39 -2.64 -10.05 7.86
N GLY A 40 -2.96 -9.76 6.60
CA GLY A 40 -2.11 -10.03 5.44
C GLY A 40 -0.96 -9.03 5.32
N MET A 41 -0.18 -9.19 4.26
CA MET A 41 0.94 -8.29 3.96
C MET A 41 1.24 -8.19 2.47
N MET A 42 1.90 -7.11 2.08
CA MET A 42 2.34 -6.89 0.70
C MET A 42 3.74 -7.46 0.49
N CYS A 43 4.00 -8.02 -0.69
CA CYS A 43 5.34 -8.38 -1.13
C CYS A 43 6.22 -7.10 -1.21
N PRO A 44 7.37 -7.04 -0.52
CA PRO A 44 8.22 -5.85 -0.47
C PRO A 44 9.14 -5.71 -1.70
N SER A 45 9.16 -6.71 -2.59
CA SER A 45 10.00 -6.66 -3.79
C SER A 45 9.59 -5.47 -4.68
N PRO A 46 10.54 -4.63 -5.12
CA PRO A 46 10.26 -3.55 -6.05
C PRO A 46 9.53 -4.05 -7.30
N GLY A 47 8.46 -3.35 -7.69
CA GLY A 47 7.66 -3.71 -8.87
C GLY A 47 6.74 -4.93 -8.71
N CYS A 48 6.68 -5.58 -7.54
CA CYS A 48 5.76 -6.69 -7.30
C CYS A 48 4.49 -6.24 -6.58
N GLY A 49 4.55 -6.00 -5.27
CA GLY A 49 3.36 -5.61 -4.49
C GLY A 49 2.24 -6.65 -4.48
N ALA A 50 2.52 -7.94 -4.65
CA ALA A 50 1.49 -8.97 -4.52
C ALA A 50 0.97 -9.05 -3.07
N GLY A 51 -0.35 -9.16 -2.91
CA GLY A 51 -0.99 -9.36 -1.62
C GLY A 51 -0.89 -10.82 -1.14
N LEU A 52 -0.47 -11.01 0.11
CA LEU A 52 -0.21 -12.33 0.69
C LEU A 52 -1.00 -12.51 1.99
N LEU A 53 -1.60 -13.69 2.15
CA LEU A 53 -2.16 -14.20 3.41
C LEU A 53 -1.40 -15.46 3.82
N PRO A 54 -0.20 -15.34 4.40
CA PRO A 54 0.57 -16.51 4.83
C PRO A 54 -0.23 -17.29 5.88
N PRO A 55 -0.46 -18.61 5.69
CA PRO A 55 -1.31 -19.42 6.58
C PRO A 55 -0.71 -19.60 7.98
N ASP A 56 0.59 -19.34 8.14
CA ASP A 56 1.32 -19.58 9.38
C ASP A 56 1.97 -18.30 9.92
N GLY A 57 2.13 -18.22 11.24
CA GLY A 57 2.96 -17.21 11.92
C GLY A 57 4.47 -17.35 11.63
N SER A 58 4.83 -18.10 10.58
CA SER A 58 6.21 -18.28 10.12
C SER A 58 6.84 -16.93 9.80
N ARG A 59 8.11 -16.81 10.19
CA ARG A 59 8.93 -15.64 9.87
C ARG A 59 9.41 -15.67 8.41
N LYS A 60 9.46 -16.85 7.78
CA LYS A 60 9.80 -17.02 6.36
C LYS A 60 8.53 -16.95 5.54
N VAL A 61 8.48 -16.01 4.60
CA VAL A 61 7.35 -15.84 3.67
C VAL A 61 7.90 -15.91 2.24
N GLU A 62 7.28 -16.71 1.37
CA GLU A 62 7.54 -16.71 -0.06
C GLU A 62 6.37 -16.04 -0.78
N CYS A 63 6.68 -15.06 -1.65
CA CYS A 63 5.70 -14.49 -2.55
C CYS A 63 5.29 -15.54 -3.59
N ASP A 64 4.01 -15.93 -3.64
CA ASP A 64 3.52 -16.98 -4.56
C ASP A 64 3.97 -16.70 -6.01
N ARG A 65 4.63 -17.67 -6.64
CA ARG A 65 5.16 -17.55 -8.01
C ARG A 65 4.08 -17.52 -9.09
N ARG A 66 2.86 -17.97 -8.78
CA ARG A 66 1.72 -17.93 -9.72
C ARG A 66 1.14 -16.52 -9.84
N LEU A 67 1.28 -15.71 -8.80
CA LEU A 67 0.66 -14.39 -8.68
C LEU A 67 1.66 -13.25 -8.51
N GLY A 68 2.89 -13.54 -8.10
CA GLY A 68 3.94 -12.57 -7.81
C GLY A 68 5.32 -13.07 -8.21
N CYS A 69 6.35 -12.58 -7.52
CA CYS A 69 7.74 -12.67 -8.00
C CYS A 69 8.59 -13.80 -7.42
N GLY A 70 8.07 -14.62 -6.49
CA GLY A 70 8.88 -15.67 -5.84
C GLY A 70 9.85 -15.19 -4.77
N PHE A 71 9.84 -13.89 -4.43
CA PHE A 71 10.75 -13.34 -3.42
C PHE A 71 10.49 -13.96 -2.05
N VAL A 72 11.57 -14.37 -1.38
CA VAL A 72 11.52 -14.98 -0.04
C VAL A 72 12.05 -13.99 0.98
N PHE A 73 11.19 -13.58 1.90
CA PHE A 73 11.46 -12.46 2.80
C PHE A 73 11.07 -12.75 4.24
N CYS A 74 11.64 -11.95 5.14
CA CYS A 74 11.35 -11.98 6.55
C CYS A 74 10.05 -11.22 6.85
N ARG A 75 9.09 -11.87 7.52
CA ARG A 75 7.82 -11.27 7.93
C ARG A 75 7.99 -10.01 8.79
N LEU A 76 9.05 -9.96 9.61
CA LEU A 76 9.26 -8.90 10.59
C LEU A 76 9.90 -7.65 10.01
N CYS A 77 11.07 -7.78 9.38
CA CYS A 77 11.80 -6.61 8.83
C CYS A 77 11.47 -6.32 7.36
N ARG A 78 10.71 -7.20 6.67
CA ARG A 78 10.38 -7.10 5.24
C ARG A 78 11.59 -7.11 4.29
N GLY A 79 12.80 -7.39 4.78
CA GLY A 79 13.99 -7.64 3.96
C GLY A 79 14.10 -9.10 3.53
N GLU A 80 15.17 -9.45 2.81
CA GLU A 80 15.49 -10.83 2.45
C GLU A 80 15.40 -11.77 3.66
N TYR A 81 14.92 -12.99 3.45
CA TYR A 81 14.82 -13.95 4.55
C TYR A 81 16.22 -14.26 5.08
N HIS A 82 16.32 -14.33 6.41
CA HIS A 82 17.57 -14.61 7.10
C HIS A 82 17.28 -15.39 8.38
N GLU A 83 18.27 -16.11 8.88
CA GLU A 83 18.21 -16.75 10.19
C GLU A 83 18.57 -15.76 11.31
N GLY A 84 18.10 -16.00 12.53
CA GLY A 84 18.39 -15.14 13.69
C GLY A 84 17.60 -13.83 13.75
N LEU A 85 18.06 -12.90 14.59
CA LEU A 85 17.39 -11.62 14.87
C LEU A 85 17.50 -10.65 13.70
N CYS A 86 16.43 -9.88 13.46
CA CYS A 86 16.47 -8.78 12.51
C CYS A 86 17.53 -7.74 12.92
N GLN A 87 18.34 -7.30 11.98
CA GLN A 87 19.18 -6.12 12.18
C GLN A 87 18.26 -4.93 12.42
N ALA A 88 18.59 -4.10 13.41
CA ALA A 88 17.83 -2.90 13.71
C ALA A 88 17.76 -2.03 12.45
N VAL A 89 16.55 -1.90 11.89
CA VAL A 89 16.31 -0.96 10.80
C VAL A 89 16.46 0.42 11.42
N THR A 90 17.58 1.10 11.17
CA THR A 90 17.65 2.54 11.37
C THR A 90 16.61 3.16 10.46
N ALA A 91 15.54 3.71 11.05
CA ALA A 91 14.54 4.45 10.29
C ALA A 91 15.26 5.48 9.41
N PRO A 92 14.89 5.63 8.13
CA PRO A 92 15.42 6.74 7.34
C PRO A 92 15.11 8.05 8.07
N PRO A 93 16.01 9.05 8.06
CA PRO A 93 15.71 10.35 8.64
C PRO A 93 14.40 10.85 8.01
N THR A 94 13.46 11.24 8.84
CA THR A 94 12.18 11.83 8.44
C THR A 94 12.49 13.10 7.63
N GLY A 95 12.67 12.96 6.33
CA GLY A 95 12.83 14.07 5.41
C GLY A 95 11.53 14.84 5.38
N GLU A 96 11.57 16.10 5.78
CA GLU A 96 10.48 17.06 5.66
C GLU A 96 9.77 16.92 4.31
N ALA A 97 8.44 16.87 4.37
CA ALA A 97 7.58 16.81 3.21
C ALA A 97 7.93 17.95 2.25
N ALA A 98 8.56 17.62 1.11
CA ALA A 98 8.73 18.55 0.01
C ALA A 98 7.34 18.94 -0.50
N GLN A 99 6.90 20.14 -0.12
CA GLN A 99 5.69 20.76 -0.64
C GLN A 99 5.90 21.04 -2.12
N VAL A 100 5.46 20.11 -2.98
CA VAL A 100 5.29 20.39 -4.40
C VAL A 100 4.06 21.28 -4.56
N SER A 101 4.31 22.58 -4.63
CA SER A 101 3.35 23.60 -5.08
C SER A 101 3.08 23.38 -6.57
N TRP A 102 1.94 22.79 -6.90
CA TRP A 102 1.44 22.76 -8.27
C TRP A 102 0.95 24.17 -8.65
N PRO A 103 1.38 24.76 -9.78
CA PRO A 103 0.79 26.01 -10.23
C PRO A 103 -0.67 25.75 -10.63
N VAL A 104 -1.60 26.43 -9.97
CA VAL A 104 -2.99 26.55 -10.43
C VAL A 104 -2.93 27.32 -11.75
N THR A 105 -3.16 26.63 -12.87
CA THR A 105 -3.42 27.32 -14.13
C THR A 105 -4.83 27.91 -14.05
N GLU A 106 -4.92 29.24 -13.99
CA GLU A 106 -6.17 29.96 -14.11
C GLU A 106 -6.81 29.63 -15.47
N VAL A 107 -7.93 28.92 -15.43
CA VAL A 107 -8.81 28.76 -16.58
C VAL A 107 -9.60 30.06 -16.69
N VAL A 108 -9.08 31.03 -17.45
CA VAL A 108 -9.84 32.23 -17.79
C VAL A 108 -10.99 31.80 -18.72
N GLY A 109 -12.20 31.80 -18.15
CA GLY A 109 -13.44 31.54 -18.86
C GLY A 109 -14.18 32.84 -19.20
N ARG A 110 -14.51 32.95 -20.50
CA ARG A 110 -15.36 33.94 -21.21
C ARG A 110 -14.75 35.31 -21.52
#